data_AF-A0A7C1Q4K5-F1
#
_entry.id   AF-A0A7C1Q4K5-F1
#
_cell.length_a   1.000
_cell.length_b   1.000
_cell.length_c   1.000
_cell.angle_alpha   90.00
_cell.angle_beta   90.00
_cell.angle_gamma   90.00
#
_symmetry.space_group_name_H-M   'P 1'
#
loop_
_entity.id
_entity.type
_entity.pdbx_description
1 polymer ?
#
loop_
_entity_poly.entity_id
_entity_poly.type
_entity_poly.pdbx_seq_one_letter_code
_entity_poly.pdbx_strand_id
1 'polypeptide(L)'
;MGLTLFAACYILSTVPNTTSAKKALRKSLKRRTHNIQRKALLKDSVKRHRKLLEGGKIKDARALLPQAYKIIDKLAKVHTITKNKARRLKSQLAKRSNSKGE
;
A
#
# COMPACT_ATOMS: atom_id res chain seq x y z
N MET A 1 21.71 -24.69 30.67
CA MET A 1 21.28 -23.42 31.31
C MET A 1 22.07 -22.24 30.72
N GLY A 2 21.89 -21.90 29.43
CA GLY A 2 22.76 -20.92 28.78
C GLY A 2 22.21 -20.23 27.53
N LEU A 3 20.89 -20.26 27.32
CA LEU A 3 20.25 -19.60 26.17
C LEU A 3 19.29 -18.45 26.54
N THR A 4 19.10 -18.15 27.83
CA THR A 4 18.13 -17.13 28.27
C THR A 4 18.75 -15.73 28.44
N LEU A 5 20.08 -15.61 28.56
CA LEU A 5 20.75 -14.31 28.74
C LEU A 5 21.03 -13.55 27.44
N PHE A 6 21.08 -14.22 26.29
CA PHE A 6 21.23 -13.52 25.00
C PHE A 6 19.93 -12.88 24.50
N ALA A 7 18.77 -13.37 24.98
CA ALA A 7 17.46 -12.84 24.60
C ALA A 7 17.12 -11.51 25.29
N ALA A 8 17.63 -11.28 26.51
CA ALA A 8 17.30 -10.09 27.30
C ALA A 8 17.96 -8.80 26.79
N CYS A 9 19.06 -8.89 26.02
CA CYS A 9 19.76 -7.73 25.48
C CYS A 9 19.01 -7.08 24.29
N TYR A 10 18.15 -7.81 23.59
CA TYR A 10 17.54 -7.32 22.34
C TYR A 10 16.31 -6.40 22.52
N ILE A 11 15.80 -6.25 23.74
CA ILE A 11 14.52 -5.57 24.00
C ILE A 11 14.71 -4.10 24.42
N LEU A 12 15.87 -3.72 24.97
CA LEU A 12 16.05 -2.41 25.60
C LEU A 12 16.45 -1.24 24.67
N SER A 13 16.62 -1.45 23.36
CA SER A 13 17.13 -0.41 22.44
C SER A 13 16.05 0.40 21.69
N THR A 14 14.77 0.20 22.01
CA THR A 14 13.65 0.85 21.28
C THR A 14 13.52 2.36 21.56
N VAL A 15 14.29 2.90 22.51
CA VAL A 15 14.26 4.31 22.88
C VAL A 15 15.38 5.06 22.14
N PRO A 16 15.08 6.12 21.38
CA PRO A 16 16.11 6.90 20.68
C PRO A 16 17.00 7.68 21.66
N ASN A 17 18.26 7.26 21.78
CA ASN A 17 19.22 7.86 22.70
C ASN A 17 19.81 9.19 22.19
N THR A 18 19.87 9.39 20.87
CA THR A 18 20.39 10.61 20.24
C THR A 18 19.28 11.58 19.82
N THR A 19 19.60 12.88 19.75
CA THR A 19 18.65 13.92 19.30
C THR A 19 18.18 13.71 17.85
N SER A 20 19.06 13.18 16.99
CA SER A 20 18.75 12.80 15.60
C SER A 20 17.74 11.65 15.55
N ALA A 21 17.91 10.62 16.39
CA ALA A 21 16.99 9.49 16.47
C ALA A 21 15.60 9.91 16.99
N LYS A 22 15.52 10.79 17.99
CA LYS A 22 14.23 11.36 18.47
C LYS A 22 13.49 12.11 17.36
N LYS A 23 14.22 12.85 16.50
CA LYS A 23 13.65 13.52 15.32
C LYS A 23 13.20 12.54 14.25
N ALA A 24 13.98 11.48 14.00
CA ALA A 24 13.64 10.43 13.05
C ALA A 24 12.36 9.68 13.46
N LEU A 25 12.21 9.35 14.74
CA LEU A 25 11.01 8.72 15.29
C LEU A 25 9.75 9.55 15.01
N ARG A 26 9.78 10.86 15.35
CA ARG A 26 8.68 11.80 15.08
C ARG A 26 8.32 11.85 13.59
N LYS A 27 9.33 11.92 12.71
CA LYS A 27 9.12 11.90 11.25
C LYS A 27 8.50 10.59 10.77
N SER A 28 8.97 9.46 11.31
CA SER A 28 8.48 8.13 10.97
C SER A 28 7.01 7.95 11.34
N LEU A 29 6.61 8.35 12.55
CA LEU A 29 5.23 8.28 13.02
C LEU A 29 4.28 9.08 12.10
N LYS A 30 4.65 10.33 11.78
CA LYS A 30 3.87 11.17 10.85
C LYS A 30 3.75 10.50 9.47
N ARG A 31 4.84 10.01 8.89
CA ARG A 31 4.82 9.30 7.59
C ARG A 31 3.99 8.02 7.65
N ARG A 32 4.05 7.28 8.76
CA ARG A 32 3.31 6.03 8.97
C ARG A 32 1.80 6.26 8.88
N THR A 33 1.27 7.27 9.56
CA THR A 33 -0.17 7.58 9.53
C THR A 33 -0.68 7.83 8.10
N HIS A 34 -0.02 8.71 7.35
CA HIS A 34 -0.37 9.00 5.96
C HIS A 34 -0.21 7.78 5.03
N ASN A 35 0.84 6.98 5.22
CA ASN A 35 1.07 5.79 4.40
C ASN A 35 0.02 4.71 4.64
N ILE A 36 -0.47 4.56 5.88
CA ILE A 36 -1.57 3.63 6.19
C ILE A 36 -2.83 4.04 5.44
N GLN A 37 -3.23 5.30 5.54
CA GLN A 37 -4.42 5.83 4.87
C GLN A 37 -4.34 5.64 3.34
N ARG A 38 -3.20 6.00 2.74
CA ARG A 38 -2.96 5.82 1.30
C ARG A 38 -3.01 4.36 0.85
N LYS A 39 -2.44 3.45 1.65
CA LYS A 39 -2.49 2.01 1.36
C LYS A 39 -3.91 1.46 1.49
N ALA A 40 -4.70 1.95 2.45
CA ALA A 40 -6.11 1.59 2.58
C ALA A 40 -6.90 2.02 1.33
N LEU A 41 -6.78 3.29 0.92
CA LEU A 41 -7.42 3.83 -0.29
C LEU A 41 -7.12 3.00 -1.54
N LEU A 42 -5.85 2.59 -1.72
CA LEU A 42 -5.47 1.71 -2.82
C LEU A 42 -6.18 0.36 -2.74
N LYS A 43 -6.15 -0.30 -1.57
CA LYS A 43 -6.78 -1.60 -1.35
C LYS A 43 -8.28 -1.52 -1.62
N ASP A 44 -8.94 -0.47 -1.16
CA ASP A 44 -10.38 -0.27 -1.34
C ASP A 44 -10.74 -0.06 -2.80
N SER A 45 -9.97 0.76 -3.53
CA SER A 45 -10.17 0.95 -4.98
C SER A 45 -10.06 -0.37 -5.75
N VAL A 46 -9.03 -1.17 -5.45
CA VAL A 46 -8.85 -2.49 -6.08
C VAL A 46 -9.97 -3.46 -5.68
N LYS A 47 -10.42 -3.45 -4.42
CA LYS A 47 -11.51 -4.30 -3.93
C LYS A 47 -12.84 -3.94 -4.60
N ARG A 48 -13.16 -2.65 -4.76
CA ARG A 48 -14.35 -2.17 -5.47
C ARG A 48 -14.37 -2.67 -6.91
N HIS A 49 -13.25 -2.52 -7.63
CA HIS A 49 -13.13 -3.01 -8.99
C HIS A 49 -13.33 -4.53 -9.08
N ARG A 50 -12.74 -5.30 -8.15
CA ARG A 50 -12.95 -6.76 -8.09
C ARG A 50 -14.41 -7.15 -7.86
N LYS A 51 -15.08 -6.50 -6.90
CA LYS A 51 -16.51 -6.75 -6.62
C LYS A 51 -17.41 -6.49 -7.83
N LEU A 52 -17.13 -5.44 -8.60
CA LEU A 52 -17.90 -5.13 -9.81
C LEU A 52 -17.71 -6.19 -10.91
N LEU A 53 -16.47 -6.71 -11.05
CA LEU A 53 -16.18 -7.81 -11.98
C LEU A 53 -16.80 -9.14 -11.54
N GLU A 54 -16.87 -9.41 -10.24
CA GLU A 54 -17.56 -10.57 -9.68
C GLU A 54 -19.08 -10.47 -9.88
N GLY A 55 -19.65 -9.28 -9.72
CA GLY A 55 -21.08 -9.03 -9.94
C GLY A 55 -21.50 -8.86 -11.40
N GLY A 56 -20.63 -9.13 -12.37
CA GLY A 56 -20.95 -9.09 -13.81
C GLY A 56 -21.18 -7.68 -14.40
N LYS A 57 -20.97 -6.61 -13.63
CA LYS A 57 -21.20 -5.22 -14.06
C LYS A 57 -19.99 -4.65 -14.80
N ILE A 58 -19.76 -5.13 -16.02
CA ILE A 58 -18.56 -4.80 -16.81
C ILE A 58 -18.52 -3.30 -17.18
N LYS A 59 -19.67 -2.69 -17.48
CA LYS A 59 -19.77 -1.24 -17.81
C LYS A 59 -19.31 -0.37 -16.64
N ASP A 60 -19.80 -0.65 -15.44
CA ASP A 60 -19.43 0.07 -14.21
C ASP A 60 -17.95 -0.16 -13.84
N ALA A 61 -17.46 -1.38 -14.05
CA ALA A 61 -16.05 -1.69 -13.82
C ALA A 61 -15.12 -0.88 -14.74
N ARG A 62 -15.50 -0.65 -16.01
CA ARG A 62 -14.77 0.19 -16.96
C ARG A 62 -14.82 1.66 -16.57
N ALA A 63 -15.97 2.16 -16.11
CA ALA A 63 -16.10 3.54 -15.62
C ALA A 63 -15.21 3.83 -14.40
N LEU A 64 -14.95 2.81 -13.56
CA LEU A 64 -14.10 2.94 -12.36
C LEU A 64 -12.59 2.87 -12.65
N LEU A 65 -12.17 2.36 -13.81
CA LEU A 65 -10.75 2.19 -14.16
C LEU A 65 -9.95 3.51 -14.16
N PRO A 66 -10.42 4.61 -14.78
CA PRO A 66 -9.69 5.89 -14.75
C PRO A 66 -9.45 6.41 -13.33
N GLN A 67 -10.44 6.24 -12.45
CA GLN A 67 -10.32 6.65 -11.05
C GLN A 67 -9.28 5.79 -10.31
N ALA A 68 -9.29 4.47 -10.52
CA ALA A 68 -8.29 3.57 -9.95
C ALA A 68 -6.87 3.92 -10.43
N TYR A 69 -6.70 4.21 -11.73
CA TYR A 69 -5.40 4.63 -12.28
C TYR A 69 -4.92 5.96 -11.70
N LYS A 70 -5.81 6.95 -11.57
CA LYS A 70 -5.50 8.23 -10.93
C LYS A 70 -4.98 8.05 -9.51
N ILE A 71 -5.58 7.15 -8.73
CA ILE A 71 -5.12 6.85 -7.36
C ILE A 71 -3.74 6.18 -7.40
N ILE A 72 -3.55 5.16 -8.24
CA ILE A 72 -2.27 4.44 -8.37
C ILE A 72 -1.14 5.41 -8.71
N ASP A 73 -1.35 6.31 -9.67
CA ASP A 73 -0.33 7.24 -10.14
C ASP A 73 0.00 8.33 -9.12
N LYS A 74 -1.01 8.84 -8.39
CA LYS A 74 -0.77 9.73 -7.26
C LYS A 74 0.08 9.06 -6.18
N LEU A 75 -0.20 7.79 -5.85
CA LEU A 75 0.58 7.06 -4.84
C LEU A 75 2.00 6.73 -5.29
N ALA A 76 2.20 6.51 -6.59
CA ALA A 76 3.52 6.37 -7.18
C ALA A 76 4.31 7.68 -7.12
N LYS A 77 3.68 8.82 -7.44
CA LYS A 77 4.31 10.15 -7.36
C LYS A 77 4.78 10.49 -5.94
N VAL A 78 3.98 10.16 -4.92
CA VAL A 78 4.33 10.39 -3.51
C VAL A 78 5.16 9.23 -2.91
N HIS A 79 5.70 8.34 -3.74
CA HIS A 79 6.63 7.27 -3.33
C HIS A 79 6.07 6.33 -2.24
N THR A 80 4.74 6.27 -2.10
CA THR A 80 4.09 5.30 -1.20
C THR A 80 4.13 3.90 -1.79
N ILE A 81 4.25 3.82 -3.13
CA ILE A 81 4.35 2.62 -3.95
C ILE A 81 5.49 2.84 -4.96
N THR A 82 6.28 1.80 -5.24
CA THR A 82 7.32 1.86 -6.29
C THR A 82 6.71 1.92 -7.68
N LYS A 83 7.41 2.54 -8.64
CA LYS A 83 6.96 2.65 -10.05
C LYS A 83 6.62 1.29 -10.66
N ASN A 84 7.41 0.25 -10.35
CA ASN A 84 7.18 -1.11 -10.82
C ASN A 84 5.91 -1.73 -10.24
N LYS A 85 5.62 -1.48 -8.95
CA LYS A 85 4.37 -1.95 -8.34
C LYS A 85 3.15 -1.23 -8.92
N ALA A 86 3.25 0.06 -9.22
CA ALA A 86 2.20 0.79 -9.93
C ALA A 86 1.94 0.19 -11.33
N ARG A 87 2.99 -0.04 -12.12
CA ARG A 87 2.90 -0.69 -13.44
C ARG A 87 2.22 -2.07 -13.36
N ARG A 88 2.65 -2.90 -12.40
CA ARG A 88 2.07 -4.23 -12.17
C ARG A 88 0.57 -4.17 -11.85
N LEU A 89 0.16 -3.22 -11.00
CA LEU A 89 -1.25 -3.05 -10.65
C LEU A 89 -2.09 -2.61 -11.85
N LYS A 90 -1.61 -1.68 -12.68
CA LYS A 90 -2.32 -1.29 -13.92
C LYS A 90 -2.48 -2.47 -14.87
N SER A 91 -1.39 -3.21 -15.11
CA SER A 91 -1.43 -4.40 -15.96
C SER A 91 -2.41 -5.45 -15.42
N GLN A 92 -2.41 -5.70 -14.11
CA GLN A 92 -3.33 -6.66 -13.50
C GLN A 92 -4.80 -6.24 -13.62
N LEU A 93 -5.11 -4.95 -13.47
CA LEU A 93 -6.47 -4.44 -13.64
C LEU A 93 -6.94 -4.59 -15.09
N ALA A 94 -6.11 -4.19 -16.06
CA ALA A 94 -6.41 -4.34 -17.48
C ALA A 94 -6.60 -5.80 -17.91
N LYS A 95 -5.71 -6.70 -17.47
CA LYS A 95 -5.85 -8.14 -17.80
C LYS A 95 -7.16 -8.72 -17.31
N ARG A 96 -7.58 -8.34 -16.09
CA ARG A 96 -8.82 -8.83 -15.48
C ARG A 96 -10.08 -8.26 -16.11
N SER A 97 -10.05 -7.02 -16.60
CA SER A 97 -11.17 -6.45 -17.34
C SER A 97 -11.33 -7.09 -18.72
N ASN A 98 -10.22 -7.50 -19.35
CA ASN A 98 -10.23 -8.10 -20.68
C ASN A 98 -10.61 -9.59 -20.65
N SER A 99 -10.10 -10.36 -19.67
CA SER A 99 -10.38 -11.81 -19.56
C SER A 99 -11.85 -12.15 -19.23
N LYS A 100 -12.63 -11.16 -18.80
CA LYS A 100 -14.07 -11.30 -18.48
C LYS A 100 -14.95 -10.56 -19.51
N GLY A 101 -14.33 -9.99 -20.56
CA GLY A 101 -14.99 -9.25 -21.62
C GLY A 101 -15.38 -10.12 -22.82
N GLU A 102 -15.18 -11.44 -22.72
CA GLU A 102 -15.68 -12.49 -23.61
C GLU A 102 -16.80 -13.27 -22.90
#